data_AF-A0A2S2P8R5-F1
#
_entry.id   AF-A0A2S2P8R5-F1
#
_cell.length_a   1.000
_cell.length_b   1.000
_cell.length_c   1.000
_cell.angle_alpha   90.00
_cell.angle_beta   90.00
_cell.angle_gamma   90.00
#
_symmetry.space_group_name_H-M   'P 1'
#
loop_
_entity.id
_entity.type
_entity.pdbx_description
1 polymer ?
#
loop_
_entity_poly.entity_id
_entity_poly.type
_entity_poly.pdbx_seq_one_letter_code
_entity_poly.pdbx_strand_id
1 'polypeptide(L)'
;GGWKPNSLVYIAKNACSSLKMVLGNMWYSLMKDFNFPKTSCPLPSGTYITSGMDSKEFENHNFPKTYFYGKYKFTFKAKNKENKDIGCAVLELSLIRPWEKPI
;
A
#
# COMPACT_ATOMS: atom_id res chain seq x y z
N GLY A 1 -3.19 -18.27 -15.12
CA GLY A 1 -2.67 -16.88 -15.11
C GLY A 1 -1.28 -16.87 -14.51
N GLY A 2 -0.25 -17.00 -15.36
CA GLY A 2 1.14 -17.32 -15.02
C GLY A 2 1.93 -16.28 -14.20
N TRP A 3 1.33 -15.77 -13.13
CA TRP A 3 2.02 -14.97 -12.13
C TRP A 3 3.02 -15.83 -11.37
N LYS A 4 4.24 -15.32 -11.16
CA LYS A 4 5.17 -15.94 -10.22
C LYS A 4 4.69 -15.63 -8.79
N PRO A 5 4.17 -16.62 -8.04
CA PRO A 5 3.66 -16.35 -6.70
C PRO A 5 4.82 -16.01 -5.76
N ASN A 6 4.52 -15.26 -4.70
CA ASN A 6 5.45 -15.01 -3.59
C ASN A 6 6.81 -14.43 -4.04
N SER A 7 6.83 -13.64 -5.12
CA SER A 7 8.06 -12.95 -5.57
C SER A 7 8.62 -12.00 -4.51
N LEU A 8 7.75 -11.47 -3.65
CA LEU A 8 8.07 -10.78 -2.42
C LEU A 8 7.01 -11.11 -1.37
N VAL A 9 7.43 -11.51 -0.17
CA VAL A 9 6.55 -11.77 0.96
C VAL A 9 7.05 -10.97 2.16
N TYR A 10 6.20 -10.07 2.67
CA TYR A 10 6.48 -9.28 3.87
C TYR A 10 5.40 -9.58 4.91
N ILE A 11 5.82 -10.12 6.07
CA ILE A 11 4.94 -10.45 7.18
C ILE A 11 5.35 -9.61 8.39
N ALA A 12 4.38 -8.85 8.91
CA ALA A 12 4.61 -7.96 10.05
C ALA A 12 3.58 -8.22 11.15
N LYS A 13 4.03 -8.17 12.42
CA LYS A 13 3.16 -8.36 13.59
C LYS A 13 2.29 -7.14 13.90
N ASN A 14 2.79 -5.94 13.62
CA ASN A 14 2.13 -4.67 13.95
C ASN A 14 1.70 -3.94 12.67
N ALA A 15 0.50 -4.25 12.17
CA ALA A 15 0.04 -3.77 10.86
C ALA A 15 0.15 -2.25 10.69
N CYS A 16 -0.31 -1.46 11.66
CA CYS A 16 -0.29 0.01 11.55
C CYS A 16 1.13 0.58 11.45
N SER A 17 2.03 0.22 12.38
CA SER A 17 3.38 0.78 12.39
C SER A 17 4.23 0.27 11.23
N SER A 18 4.04 -1.00 10.84
CA SER A 18 4.71 -1.57 9.67
C SER A 18 4.24 -0.93 8.35
N LEU A 19 2.93 -0.66 8.21
CA LEU A 19 2.42 0.09 7.05
C LEU A 19 2.99 1.51 7.03
N LYS A 20 2.98 2.22 8.17
CA LYS A 20 3.60 3.55 8.27
C LYS A 20 5.07 3.54 7.84
N MET A 21 5.83 2.52 8.26
CA MET A 21 7.24 2.38 7.89
C MET A 21 7.44 2.16 6.38
N VAL A 22 6.63 1.29 5.77
CA VAL A 22 6.70 0.97 4.34
C VAL A 22 6.26 2.17 3.48
N LEU A 23 5.20 2.86 3.91
CA LEU A 23 4.66 4.02 3.20
C LEU A 23 5.53 5.28 3.41
N GLY A 24 6.37 5.34 4.45
CA GLY A 24 7.30 6.45 4.66
C GLY A 24 6.58 7.80 4.78
N ASN A 25 7.01 8.79 4.00
CA ASN A 25 6.39 10.11 4.00
C ASN A 25 5.00 10.12 3.35
N MET A 26 4.75 9.23 2.38
CA MET A 26 3.41 9.03 1.77
C MET A 26 2.33 8.71 2.80
N TRP A 27 2.70 8.15 3.97
CA TRP A 27 1.78 7.92 5.08
C TRP A 27 1.04 9.20 5.47
N TYR A 28 1.73 10.33 5.62
CA TYR A 28 1.10 11.56 6.10
C TYR A 28 0.07 12.11 5.11
N SER A 29 0.38 12.03 3.82
CA SER A 29 -0.53 12.42 2.73
C SER A 29 -1.75 11.50 2.71
N LEU A 30 -1.58 10.18 2.79
CA LEU A 30 -2.69 9.22 2.90
C LEU A 30 -3.60 9.51 4.10
N MET A 31 -3.01 9.74 5.27
CA MET A 31 -3.81 10.01 6.48
C MET A 31 -4.61 11.31 6.34
N LYS A 32 -4.05 12.32 5.69
CA LYS A 32 -4.72 13.59 5.41
C LYS A 32 -5.86 13.40 4.40
N ASP A 33 -5.60 12.74 3.27
CA ASP A 33 -6.56 12.59 2.17
C ASP A 33 -7.77 11.70 2.53
N PHE A 34 -7.58 10.78 3.48
CA PHE A 34 -8.65 9.96 4.06
C PHE A 34 -9.29 10.59 5.31
N ASN A 35 -8.93 11.83 5.65
CA ASN A 35 -9.45 12.59 6.79
C ASN A 35 -9.29 11.86 8.14
N PHE A 36 -8.16 11.20 8.35
CA PHE A 36 -7.88 10.59 9.66
C PHE A 36 -7.65 11.67 10.73
N PRO A 37 -8.19 11.49 11.95
CA PRO A 37 -8.03 12.45 13.03
C PRO A 37 -6.61 12.46 13.62
N LYS A 38 -5.81 11.41 13.36
CA LYS A 38 -4.42 11.29 13.82
C LYS A 38 -3.58 10.47 12.85
N THR A 39 -2.30 10.82 12.74
CA THR A 39 -1.31 10.12 11.91
C THR A 39 -0.47 9.11 12.71
N SER A 40 -0.71 9.00 14.02
CA SER A 40 -0.05 8.05 14.91
C SER A 40 -0.84 6.76 15.04
N CYS A 41 -0.11 5.64 15.21
CA CYS A 41 -0.71 4.36 15.54
C CYS A 41 -1.07 4.30 17.03
N PRO A 42 -2.15 3.58 17.42
CA PRO A 42 -3.10 2.86 16.58
C PRO A 42 -4.12 3.79 15.90
N LEU A 43 -4.61 3.41 14.73
CA LEU A 43 -5.70 4.14 14.06
C LEU A 43 -7.04 3.85 14.77
N PRO A 44 -7.94 4.85 14.90
CA PRO A 44 -9.27 4.60 15.43
C PRO A 44 -10.06 3.69 14.49
N SER A 45 -11.05 2.97 15.03
CA SER A 45 -12.05 2.29 14.22
C SER A 45 -13.03 3.30 13.65
N GLY A 46 -13.33 3.22 12.36
CA GLY A 46 -14.29 4.10 11.70
C GLY A 46 -14.30 3.87 10.20
N THR A 47 -15.22 4.57 9.54
CA THR A 47 -15.28 4.63 8.07
C THR A 47 -14.50 5.86 7.61
N TYR A 48 -13.51 5.64 6.75
CA TYR A 48 -12.68 6.69 6.19
C TYR A 48 -12.97 6.80 4.70
N ILE A 49 -13.26 8.02 4.24
CA ILE A 49 -13.64 8.31 2.86
C ILE A 49 -12.66 9.35 2.33
N THR A 50 -12.16 9.10 1.12
CA THR A 50 -11.29 10.01 0.38
C THR A 50 -11.93 10.37 -0.96
N SER A 51 -11.72 11.60 -1.43
CA SER A 51 -12.07 12.03 -2.79
C SER A 51 -11.00 11.66 -3.83
N GLY A 52 -9.88 11.08 -3.39
CA GLY A 52 -8.72 10.77 -4.21
C GLY A 52 -7.43 11.30 -3.59
N MET A 53 -6.30 10.87 -4.15
CA MET A 53 -4.94 11.22 -3.72
C MET A 53 -4.12 11.65 -4.94
N ASP A 54 -3.24 12.64 -4.77
CA ASP A 54 -2.32 13.04 -5.84
C ASP A 54 -1.29 11.92 -6.09
N SER A 55 -1.20 11.46 -7.34
CA SER A 55 -0.23 10.47 -7.79
C SER A 55 1.23 10.81 -7.47
N LYS A 56 1.59 12.10 -7.34
CA LYS A 56 2.95 12.54 -6.99
C LYS A 56 3.36 12.13 -5.59
N GLU A 57 2.41 12.00 -4.69
CA GLU A 57 2.66 11.60 -3.30
C GLU A 57 3.19 10.15 -3.21
N PHE A 58 2.96 9.33 -4.25
CA PHE A 58 3.51 7.97 -4.32
C PHE A 58 5.02 7.93 -4.45
N GLU A 59 5.69 9.00 -4.90
CA GLU A 59 7.15 9.04 -5.01
C GLU A 59 7.84 9.10 -3.62
N ASN A 60 7.09 9.50 -2.60
CA ASN A 60 7.57 9.73 -1.23
C ASN A 60 7.48 8.49 -0.32
N HIS A 61 7.44 7.29 -0.90
CA HIS A 61 7.39 6.02 -0.17
C HIS A 61 8.77 5.47 0.19
N ASN A 62 8.84 4.49 1.11
CA ASN A 62 10.08 3.79 1.45
C ASN A 62 10.29 2.46 0.67
N PHE A 63 9.44 2.13 -0.30
CA PHE A 63 9.69 0.98 -1.16
C PHE A 63 10.97 1.15 -2.02
N PRO A 64 11.64 0.05 -2.39
CA PRO A 64 12.86 0.10 -3.20
C PRO A 64 12.64 0.86 -4.51
N LYS A 65 13.33 1.98 -4.74
CA LYS A 65 13.08 2.84 -5.91
C LYS A 65 13.43 2.21 -7.26
N THR A 66 14.16 1.11 -7.26
CA THR A 66 14.49 0.34 -8.45
C THR A 66 13.50 -0.82 -8.61
N TYR A 67 12.66 -0.70 -9.64
CA TYR A 67 11.72 -1.75 -10.03
C TYR A 67 11.97 -2.15 -11.48
N PHE A 68 11.63 -3.39 -11.81
CA PHE A 68 11.53 -3.80 -13.20
C PHE A 68 10.18 -3.34 -13.76
N TYR A 69 10.16 -2.91 -15.01
CA TYR A 69 8.90 -2.67 -15.71
C TYR A 69 8.15 -3.98 -15.90
N GLY A 70 6.83 -3.96 -15.74
CA GLY A 70 6.01 -5.16 -15.82
C GLY A 70 4.70 -5.06 -15.06
N LYS A 71 3.96 -6.17 -15.07
CA LYS A 71 2.73 -6.32 -14.32
C LYS A 71 3.04 -6.96 -12.97
N TYR A 72 2.44 -6.43 -11.92
CA TYR A 72 2.59 -6.88 -10.55
C TYR A 72 1.24 -7.14 -9.91
N LYS A 73 1.17 -8.18 -9.10
CA LYS A 73 0.00 -8.52 -8.31
C LYS A 73 0.38 -8.52 -6.84
N PHE A 74 -0.13 -7.54 -6.11
CA PHE A 74 0.05 -7.40 -4.67
C PHE A 74 -1.15 -8.00 -3.95
N THR A 75 -0.90 -8.78 -2.91
CA THR A 75 -1.94 -9.32 -2.04
C THR A 75 -1.65 -8.86 -0.62
N PHE A 76 -2.56 -8.06 -0.08
CA PHE A 76 -2.52 -7.57 1.30
C PHE A 76 -3.47 -8.40 2.14
N LYS A 77 -2.98 -8.94 3.26
CA LYS A 77 -3.80 -9.67 4.24
C LYS A 77 -3.55 -9.10 5.62
N ALA A 78 -4.63 -8.77 6.32
CA ALA A 78 -4.59 -8.34 7.71
C ALA A 78 -5.19 -9.43 8.59
N LYS A 79 -4.48 -9.77 9.67
CA LYS A 79 -4.90 -10.76 10.66
C LYS A 79 -5.03 -10.13 12.03
N ASN A 80 -5.96 -10.63 12.84
CA ASN A 80 -6.04 -10.28 14.26
C ASN A 80 -5.01 -11.08 15.08
N LYS A 81 -5.00 -10.84 16.41
CA LYS A 81 -4.10 -11.54 17.35
C LYS A 81 -4.34 -13.07 17.42
N GLU A 82 -5.52 -13.53 17.02
CA GLU A 82 -5.89 -14.95 16.96
C GLU A 82 -5.57 -15.58 15.60
N ASN A 83 -4.80 -14.90 14.74
CA ASN A 83 -4.50 -15.31 13.36
C ASN A 83 -5.72 -15.45 12.44
N LYS A 84 -6.88 -14.89 12.80
CA LYS A 84 -8.06 -14.83 11.94
C LYS A 84 -7.92 -13.67 10.97
N ASP A 85 -8.24 -13.93 9.71
CA ASP A 85 -8.24 -12.90 8.65
C ASP A 85 -9.36 -11.88 8.92
N ILE A 86 -9.00 -10.59 8.99
CA ILE A 86 -9.94 -9.48 9.21
C ILE A 86 -10.05 -8.55 8.01
N GLY A 87 -9.17 -8.72 7.01
CA GLY A 87 -9.19 -7.94 5.78
C GLY A 87 -8.26 -8.51 4.74
N CYS A 88 -8.66 -8.38 3.47
CA CYS A 88 -7.88 -8.80 2.32
C CYS A 88 -8.07 -7.80 1.18
N ALA A 89 -7.00 -7.45 0.48
CA ALA A 89 -7.06 -6.63 -0.72
C ALA A 89 -6.07 -7.18 -1.76
N VAL A 90 -6.47 -7.12 -3.03
CA VAL A 90 -5.63 -7.49 -4.17
C VAL A 90 -5.51 -6.28 -5.08
N LEU A 91 -4.27 -5.91 -5.40
CA LEU A 91 -3.96 -4.78 -6.26
C LEU A 91 -3.12 -5.27 -7.42
N GLU A 92 -3.57 -5.00 -8.65
CA GLU A 92 -2.83 -5.29 -9.87
C GLU A 92 -2.28 -3.97 -10.44
N LEU A 93 -0.95 -3.85 -10.50
CA LEU A 93 -0.25 -2.66 -10.98
C LEU A 93 0.49 -2.98 -12.27
N SER A 94 0.45 -2.06 -13.23
CA SER A 94 1.26 -2.12 -14.44
C SER A 94 2.27 -0.97 -14.43
N LEU A 95 3.54 -1.30 -14.23
CA LEU A 95 4.64 -0.35 -14.35
C LEU A 95 5.08 -0.32 -15.81
N ILE A 96 4.64 0.71 -16.53
CA ILE A 96 4.99 0.96 -17.93
C ILE A 96 6.12 1.98 -18.04
N ARG A 97 6.95 1.87 -19.09
CA ARG A 97 7.98 2.87 -19.34
C ARG A 97 7.34 4.19 -19.76
N PRO A 98 7.94 5.35 -19.42
CA PRO A 98 7.37 6.65 -19.76
C PRO A 98 7.09 6.87 -21.26
N TRP A 99 7.82 6.18 -22.14
CA TRP A 99 7.68 6.24 -23.61
C TRP A 99 6.79 5.12 -24.19
N GLU A 100 6.26 4.21 -23.37
CA GLU A 100 5.30 3.18 -23.77
C GLU A 100 3.85 3.60 -23.47
N LYS A 101 3.62 4.88 -23.15
CA LYS A 101 2.27 5.42 -22.93
C LYS A 101 1.44 5.20 -24.19
N PRO A 102 0.23 4.60 -24.10
CA PRO A 102 -0.69 4.56 -25.22
C PRO A 102 -0.97 5.99 -25.69
N ILE A 103 -0.82 6.22 -27.00
CA ILE A 103 -1.28 7.43 -27.69
C ILE A 103 -2.80 7.49 -27.61
#